data_AF-A0A9D8VDM0-F1
#
_entry.id   AF-A0A9D8VDM0-F1
#
_cell.length_a   1.000
_cell.length_b   1.000
_cell.length_c   1.000
_cell.angle_alpha   90.00
_cell.angle_beta   90.00
_cell.angle_gamma   90.00
#
_symmetry.space_group_name_H-M   'P 1'
#
loop_
_entity.id
_entity.type
_entity.pdbx_description
1 polymer ?
#
loop_
_entity_poly.entity_id
_entity_poly.type
_entity_poly.pdbx_seq_one_letter_code
_entity_poly.pdbx_strand_id
1 'polypeptide(L)'
;MARDKMIRKQIYVTKEQDQLLSRRAAQLGVTQSEVIRLALEGALGPKGYEARAHVLNEVAGVWKNRKDLPDWDSLRAEGDERI
;
A
#
# COMPACT_ATOMS: atom_id res chain seq x y z
N MET A 1 2.52 -17.52 3.32
CA MET A 1 3.26 -17.46 2.04
C MET A 1 4.33 -18.53 2.06
N ALA A 2 4.36 -19.43 1.08
CA ALA A 2 5.36 -20.50 1.05
C ALA A 2 6.77 -19.92 0.86
N ARG A 3 7.70 -20.28 1.77
CA ARG A 3 9.10 -19.81 1.75
C ARG A 3 9.85 -20.21 0.47
N ASP A 4 9.38 -21.24 -0.24
CA ASP A 4 9.98 -21.79 -1.46
C ASP A 4 9.95 -20.86 -2.69
N LYS A 5 9.27 -19.71 -2.64
CA LYS A 5 9.27 -18.71 -3.73
C LYS A 5 10.12 -17.46 -3.48
N MET A 6 10.79 -17.34 -2.33
CA MET A 6 11.55 -16.13 -2.00
C MET A 6 12.95 -16.12 -2.62
N ILE A 7 13.30 -15.03 -3.32
CA ILE A 7 14.64 -14.81 -3.88
C ILE A 7 15.43 -13.89 -2.95
N ARG A 8 16.60 -14.33 -2.49
CA ARG A 8 17.50 -13.48 -1.68
C ARG A 8 18.03 -12.32 -2.51
N LYS A 9 17.94 -11.12 -1.95
CA LYS A 9 18.54 -9.89 -2.51
C LYS A 9 19.46 -9.28 -1.45
N GLN A 10 20.60 -8.75 -1.89
CA GLN A 10 21.50 -7.95 -1.06
C GLN A 10 21.35 -6.50 -1.47
N ILE A 11 21.14 -5.61 -0.50
CA ILE A 11 20.98 -4.17 -0.72
C ILE A 11 21.97 -3.42 0.17
N TYR A 12 22.42 -2.27 -0.31
CA TYR A 12 23.18 -1.33 0.52
C TYR A 12 22.21 -0.35 1.16
N VAL A 13 22.42 -0.11 2.45
CA VAL A 13 21.66 0.86 3.25
C VAL A 13 22.66 1.74 4.01
N THR A 14 22.26 2.95 4.36
CA THR A 14 23.07 3.80 5.24
C THR A 14 23.03 3.27 6.67
N LYS A 15 23.97 3.74 7.50
CA LYS A 15 24.01 3.40 8.94
C LYS A 15 22.72 3.82 9.65
N GLU A 16 22.18 4.98 9.30
CA GLU A 16 20.94 5.51 9.86
C GLU A 16 19.75 4.63 9.47
N GLN A 17 19.70 4.18 8.22
CA GLN A 17 18.66 3.26 7.74
C GLN A 17 18.71 1.90 8.45
N ASP A 18 19.90 1.32 8.64
CA ASP A 18 20.07 0.08 9.42
C ASP A 18 19.55 0.23 10.87
N GLN A 19 19.88 1.34 11.53
CA GLN A 19 19.38 1.62 12.88
C GLN A 19 17.86 1.76 12.92
N LEU A 20 17.26 2.40 11.92
CA LEU A 20 15.80 2.53 11.81
C LEU A 20 15.14 1.18 11.57
N LEU A 21 15.70 0.35 10.69
CA LEU A 21 15.23 -1.01 10.44
C LEU A 21 15.30 -1.87 11.70
N SER A 22 16.40 -1.80 12.44
CA SER A 22 16.59 -2.51 13.70
C SER A 22 15.53 -2.13 14.75
N ARG A 23 15.31 -0.82 14.97
CA ARG A 23 14.29 -0.33 15.90
C ARG A 23 12.89 -0.77 15.49
N ARG A 24 12.57 -0.69 14.19
CA ARG A 24 11.24 -1.07 13.69
C ARG A 24 11.00 -2.58 13.79
N ALA A 25 12.02 -3.38 13.51
CA ALA A 25 12.00 -4.83 13.66
C ALA A 25 11.71 -5.23 15.11
N ALA A 26 12.40 -4.60 16.07
CA ALA A 26 12.19 -4.83 17.50
C ALA A 26 10.76 -4.45 17.94
N GLN A 27 10.23 -3.31 17.48
CA GLN A 27 8.86 -2.88 17.78
C GLN A 27 7.78 -3.85 17.28
N LEU A 28 8.04 -4.49 16.13
CA LEU A 28 7.08 -5.38 15.48
C LEU A 28 7.29 -6.87 15.82
N GLY A 29 8.38 -7.22 16.52
CA GLY A 29 8.71 -8.61 16.82
C GLY A 29 9.09 -9.44 15.59
N VAL A 30 9.64 -8.80 14.54
CA VAL A 30 10.02 -9.45 13.27
C VAL A 30 11.49 -9.17 12.92
N THR A 31 11.99 -9.73 11.83
CA THR A 31 13.36 -9.48 11.36
C THR A 31 13.44 -8.18 10.54
N GLN A 32 14.64 -7.59 10.42
CA GLN A 32 14.82 -6.42 9.55
C GLN A 32 14.48 -6.72 8.08
N SER A 33 14.79 -7.92 7.59
CA SER A 33 14.41 -8.36 6.24
C SER A 33 12.89 -8.40 6.05
N GLU A 34 12.14 -8.75 7.10
CA GLU A 34 10.69 -8.72 7.08
C GLU A 34 10.14 -7.29 7.04
N VAL A 35 10.76 -6.36 7.77
CA VAL A 35 10.44 -4.93 7.68
C VAL A 35 10.66 -4.41 6.26
N ILE A 36 11.80 -4.74 5.64
CA ILE A 36 12.09 -4.36 4.26
C ILE A 36 11.05 -4.97 3.31
N ARG A 37 10.70 -6.25 3.49
CA ARG A 37 9.69 -6.93 2.67
C ARG A 37 8.33 -6.22 2.75
N LEU A 38 7.84 -5.95 3.96
CA LEU A 38 6.56 -5.26 4.17
C LEU A 38 6.57 -3.83 3.60
N ALA A 39 7.70 -3.12 3.72
CA ALA A 39 7.85 -1.80 3.11
C ALA A 39 7.80 -1.88 1.58
N LEU A 40 8.49 -2.86 0.97
CA LEU A 40 8.43 -3.10 -0.47
C LEU A 40 7.03 -3.52 -0.92
N GLU A 41 6.32 -4.35 -0.16
CA GLU A 41 4.93 -4.72 -0.46
C GLU A 41 3.98 -3.53 -0.37
N GLY A 42 4.16 -2.64 0.60
CA GLY A 42 3.38 -1.40 0.70
C GLY A 42 3.71 -0.41 -0.42
N ALA A 43 4.99 -0.26 -0.77
CA ALA A 43 5.44 0.68 -1.79
C ALA A 43 5.12 0.21 -3.22
N LEU A 44 5.24 -1.08 -3.48
CA LEU A 44 4.98 -1.67 -4.80
C LEU A 44 3.51 -2.12 -4.92
N GLY A 45 2.80 -2.33 -3.80
CA GLY A 45 1.45 -2.87 -3.79
C GLY A 45 1.41 -4.37 -4.15
N PRO A 46 0.23 -5.02 -4.05
CA PRO A 46 0.08 -6.45 -4.34
C PRO A 46 0.44 -6.85 -5.78
N LYS A 47 0.57 -5.86 -6.68
CA LYS A 47 1.12 -5.98 -8.05
C LYS A 47 1.62 -4.60 -8.50
N GLY A 48 2.85 -4.26 -8.13
CA GLY A 48 3.67 -3.14 -8.65
C GLY A 48 2.95 -2.00 -9.36
N TYR A 49 2.26 -1.07 -8.67
CA TYR A 49 1.66 0.19 -9.20
C TYR A 49 0.67 0.09 -10.41
N GLU A 50 1.00 -0.68 -11.45
CA GLU A 50 0.21 -1.03 -12.63
C GLU A 50 -1.16 -1.59 -12.28
N ALA A 51 -1.32 -2.42 -11.24
CA ALA A 51 -2.63 -2.97 -10.93
C ALA A 51 -3.62 -1.92 -10.41
N ARG A 52 -3.17 -0.88 -9.70
CA ARG A 52 -4.08 0.17 -9.23
C ARG A 52 -4.49 1.10 -10.38
N ALA A 53 -3.54 1.51 -11.21
CA ALA A 53 -3.83 2.31 -12.40
C ALA A 53 -4.69 1.55 -13.42
N HIS A 54 -4.40 0.26 -13.65
CA HIS A 54 -5.18 -0.61 -14.53
C HIS A 54 -6.59 -0.82 -14.00
N VAL A 55 -6.78 -1.12 -12.71
CA VAL A 55 -8.11 -1.27 -12.12
C VAL A 55 -8.88 0.06 -12.19
N LEU A 56 -8.25 1.20 -11.89
CA LEU A 56 -8.89 2.50 -12.02
C LEU A 56 -9.27 2.83 -13.46
N ASN A 57 -8.45 2.45 -14.44
CA ASN A 57 -8.77 2.61 -15.87
C ASN A 57 -9.87 1.65 -16.34
N GLU A 58 -9.90 0.40 -15.87
CA GLU A 58 -10.95 -0.57 -16.23
C GLU A 58 -12.30 -0.22 -15.62
N VAL A 59 -12.31 0.30 -14.40
CA VAL A 59 -13.55 0.72 -13.73
C VAL A 59 -13.92 2.18 -14.01
N ALA A 60 -13.09 2.92 -14.75
CA ALA A 60 -13.37 4.30 -15.14
C ALA A 60 -14.66 4.35 -15.97
N GLY A 61 -15.64 5.10 -15.46
CA GLY A 61 -16.92 5.28 -16.14
C GLY A 61 -17.99 4.22 -15.85
N VAL A 62 -17.69 3.17 -15.05
CA VAL A 62 -18.71 2.20 -14.60
C VAL A 62 -19.88 2.87 -13.86
N TRP A 63 -19.61 4.03 -13.24
CA TRP A 63 -20.59 4.78 -12.46
C TRP A 63 -21.23 5.92 -13.25
N LYS A 64 -20.78 6.17 -14.50
CA LYS A 64 -21.19 7.33 -15.31
C LYS A 64 -22.68 7.36 -15.65
N ASN A 65 -23.30 6.18 -15.77
CA ASN A 65 -24.72 6.04 -16.15
C ASN A 65 -25.57 5.37 -15.06
N ARG A 66 -25.03 5.20 -13.84
CA ARG A 66 -25.80 4.64 -12.73
C ARG A 66 -26.72 5.73 -12.18
N LYS A 67 -28.02 5.41 -12.12
CA LYS A 67 -29.08 6.31 -11.64
C LYS A 67 -29.46 6.06 -10.18
N ASP A 68 -28.87 5.04 -9.58
CA ASP A 68 -29.12 4.57 -8.21
C ASP A 68 -28.08 5.07 -7.21
N LEU A 69 -27.19 5.98 -7.64
CA LEU A 69 -26.16 6.55 -6.78
C LEU A 69 -26.74 7.70 -5.93
N PRO A 70 -26.30 7.82 -4.67
CA PRO A 70 -26.71 8.92 -3.81
C PRO A 70 -26.15 10.25 -4.30
N ASP A 71 -26.72 11.35 -3.79
CA ASP A 71 -26.18 12.68 -4.02
C ASP A 71 -24.82 12.83 -3.33
N TRP A 72 -23.77 12.82 -4.16
CA TRP A 72 -22.38 12.84 -3.71
C TRP A 72 -21.96 14.19 -3.13
N ASP A 73 -22.60 15.28 -3.55
CA ASP A 73 -22.25 16.62 -3.06
C ASP A 73 -22.74 16.78 -1.62
N SER A 74 -23.95 16.30 -1.32
CA SER A 74 -24.49 16.26 0.04
C SER A 74 -23.66 15.37 0.98
N LEU A 75 -23.27 14.16 0.53
CA LEU A 75 -22.43 13.26 1.33
C LEU A 75 -21.02 13.81 1.60
N ARG A 76 -20.47 14.61 0.68
CA ARG A 76 -19.15 15.20 0.85
C ARG A 76 -19.19 16.38 1.82
N ALA A 77 -20.22 17.21 1.75
CA ALA A 77 -20.43 18.31 2.69
C ALA A 77 -20.58 17.83 4.15
N GLU A 78 -21.32 16.75 4.38
CA GLU A 78 -21.45 16.13 5.72
C GLU A 78 -20.12 15.62 6.28
N GLY A 79 -19.18 15.20 5.44
CA GLY A 79 -17.86 14.75 5.85
C GLY A 79 -16.93 15.90 6.25
N ASP A 80 -16.98 17.00 5.49
CA ASP A 80 -16.14 18.18 5.73
C ASP A 80 -16.57 18.96 6.99
N GLU A 81 -17.85 18.90 7.37
CA GLU A 81 -18.36 19.50 8.62
C GLU A 81 -17.98 18.73 9.89
N ARG A 82 -17.46 17.50 9.77
CA ARG A 82 -17.12 16.61 10.91
C ARG A 82 -15.62 16.55 11.23
N ILE A 83 -14.78 17.36 10.58
CA ILE A 83 -13.32 17.43 10.77
C ILE A 83 -12.92 18.74 11.46
#